data_AF-A0A2N8KDK9-F1
#
_entry.id   AF-A0A2N8KDK9-F1
#
_cell.length_a   1.000
_cell.length_b   1.000
_cell.length_c   1.000
_cell.angle_alpha   90.00
_cell.angle_beta   90.00
_cell.angle_gamma   90.00
#
_symmetry.space_group_name_H-M   'P 1'
#
loop_
_entity.id
_entity.type
_entity.pdbx_description
1 polymer ?
#
loop_
_entity_poly.entity_id
_entity_poly.type
_entity_poly.pdbx_seq_one_letter_code
_entity_poly.pdbx_strand_id
1 'polypeptide(L)'
;MTLKEIIAGAINPALALLPAKMDTPSARVQLLATGLQESRLVDRRQLVGSPPRPTGPAKSFWQAERGGGMVHGVRLHAATSAAAAHLYQVRGVPARDAAIWDAIEHDDVLAAGLARLLLWSDPGRLPLVGDEEGAWRLYLRTWRPGAYDRGTPAQRAELRAKWGRNYAQALAEVTR
;
A
#
# COMPACT_ATOMS: atom_id res chain seq x y z
N MET A 1 -14.27 -0.31 -8.23
CA MET A 1 -14.18 -1.63 -7.58
C MET A 1 -14.64 -1.49 -6.14
N THR A 2 -15.38 -2.45 -5.62
CA THR A 2 -15.74 -2.52 -4.20
C THR A 2 -14.54 -3.00 -3.37
N LEU A 3 -14.57 -2.81 -2.04
CA LEU A 3 -13.50 -3.33 -1.18
C LEU A 3 -13.41 -4.86 -1.23
N LYS A 4 -14.56 -5.54 -1.32
CA LYS A 4 -14.63 -6.99 -1.56
C LYS A 4 -13.90 -7.42 -2.83
N GLU A 5 -14.10 -6.68 -3.93
CA GLU A 5 -13.41 -6.94 -5.20
C GLU A 5 -11.90 -6.69 -5.09
N ILE A 6 -11.46 -5.67 -4.36
CA ILE A 6 -10.04 -5.42 -4.10
C ILE A 6 -9.44 -6.54 -3.23
N ILE A 7 -10.16 -7.01 -2.21
CA ILE A 7 -9.73 -8.15 -1.40
C ILE A 7 -9.58 -9.39 -2.29
N ALA A 8 -10.61 -9.73 -3.04
CA ALA A 8 -10.63 -10.97 -3.84
C ALA A 8 -9.66 -10.95 -5.03
N GLY A 9 -9.55 -9.81 -5.71
CA GLY A 9 -8.80 -9.68 -6.97
C GLY A 9 -7.35 -9.23 -6.82
N ALA A 10 -7.00 -8.53 -5.72
CA ALA A 10 -5.65 -8.00 -5.52
C ALA A 10 -5.01 -8.52 -4.22
N ILE A 11 -5.65 -8.33 -3.07
CA ILE A 11 -5.01 -8.60 -1.77
C ILE A 11 -4.86 -10.10 -1.50
N ASN A 12 -5.94 -10.89 -1.60
CA ASN A 12 -5.90 -12.33 -1.36
C ASN A 12 -4.89 -13.05 -2.27
N PRO A 13 -4.91 -12.87 -3.61
CA PRO A 13 -3.92 -13.50 -4.46
C PRO A 13 -2.49 -13.03 -4.15
N ALA A 14 -2.30 -11.77 -3.74
CA ALA A 14 -0.98 -11.29 -3.34
C ALA A 14 -0.49 -11.96 -2.04
N LEU A 15 -1.35 -12.07 -1.02
CA LEU A 15 -1.02 -12.72 0.24
C LEU A 15 -0.73 -14.21 0.05
N ALA A 16 -1.43 -14.88 -0.86
CA ALA A 16 -1.17 -16.28 -1.21
C ALA A 16 0.21 -16.52 -1.84
N LEU A 17 0.83 -15.49 -2.43
CA LEU A 17 2.19 -15.53 -2.98
C LEU A 17 3.27 -15.16 -1.96
N LEU A 18 2.89 -14.79 -0.73
CA LEU A 18 3.81 -14.42 0.34
C LEU A 18 3.91 -15.54 1.39
N PRO A 19 4.96 -15.55 2.24
CA PRO A 19 5.03 -16.50 3.34
C PRO A 19 3.78 -16.47 4.20
N ALA A 20 3.22 -17.63 4.55
CA ALA A 20 1.90 -17.76 5.20
C ALA A 20 1.72 -16.87 6.44
N LYS A 21 2.79 -16.64 7.22
CA LYS A 21 2.78 -15.73 8.39
C LYS A 21 2.46 -14.26 8.06
N MET A 22 2.54 -13.87 6.79
CA MET A 22 2.21 -12.51 6.33
C MET A 22 0.72 -12.35 6.00
N ASP A 23 0.00 -13.46 5.79
CA ASP A 23 -1.44 -13.48 5.57
C ASP A 23 -2.17 -13.45 6.92
N THR A 24 -2.74 -12.30 7.25
CA THR A 24 -3.50 -12.11 8.49
C THR A 24 -4.69 -11.16 8.23
N PRO A 25 -5.72 -11.19 9.08
CA PRO A 25 -6.78 -10.18 9.04
C PRO A 25 -6.24 -8.75 9.19
N SER A 26 -5.26 -8.54 10.09
CA SER A 26 -4.57 -7.24 10.24
C SER A 26 -3.93 -6.76 8.94
N ALA A 27 -3.35 -7.66 8.14
CA ALA A 27 -2.75 -7.30 6.85
C ALA A 27 -3.80 -6.78 5.86
N ARG A 28 -4.98 -7.41 5.80
CA ARG A 28 -6.09 -6.95 4.95
C ARG A 28 -6.58 -5.57 5.38
N VAL A 29 -6.77 -5.33 6.68
CA VAL A 29 -7.17 -4.03 7.22
C VAL A 29 -6.15 -2.95 6.84
N GLN A 30 -4.86 -3.19 7.09
CA GLN A 30 -3.82 -2.20 6.81
C GLN A 30 -3.69 -1.90 5.32
N LEU A 31 -3.75 -2.93 4.45
CA LEU A 31 -3.67 -2.76 3.00
C LEU A 31 -4.85 -1.95 2.46
N LEU A 32 -6.08 -2.26 2.91
CA LEU A 32 -7.27 -1.51 2.50
C LEU A 32 -7.24 -0.07 3.01
N ALA A 33 -6.95 0.14 4.30
CA ALA A 33 -6.89 1.49 4.89
C ALA A 33 -5.85 2.36 4.18
N THR A 34 -4.67 1.79 3.89
CA THR A 34 -3.61 2.49 3.16
C THR A 34 -4.02 2.80 1.72
N GLY A 35 -4.55 1.83 0.97
CA GLY A 35 -4.99 2.08 -0.41
C GLY A 35 -6.15 3.09 -0.49
N LEU A 36 -7.06 3.09 0.49
CA LEU A 36 -8.11 4.10 0.63
C LEU A 36 -7.53 5.49 0.92
N GLN A 37 -6.53 5.55 1.79
CA GLN A 37 -5.83 6.78 2.14
C GLN A 37 -5.11 7.39 0.94
N GLU A 38 -4.48 6.55 0.12
CA GLU A 38 -3.64 6.96 -0.99
C GLU A 38 -4.45 7.31 -2.25
N SER A 39 -5.37 6.44 -2.68
CA SER A 39 -6.08 6.65 -3.95
C SER A 39 -7.58 6.38 -3.89
N ARG A 40 -8.14 6.17 -2.70
CA ARG A 40 -9.52 5.65 -2.50
C ARG A 40 -9.73 4.29 -3.17
N LEU A 41 -8.66 3.59 -3.55
CA LEU A 41 -8.69 2.37 -4.38
C LEU A 41 -9.43 2.56 -5.71
N VAL A 42 -9.38 3.76 -6.28
CA VAL A 42 -9.99 4.05 -7.60
C VAL A 42 -8.95 4.45 -8.64
N ASP A 43 -7.91 5.16 -8.22
CA ASP A 43 -6.87 5.68 -9.11
C ASP A 43 -5.61 4.80 -9.04
N ARG A 44 -5.12 4.34 -10.21
CA ARG A 44 -3.81 3.65 -10.37
C ARG A 44 -2.69 4.59 -10.79
N ARG A 45 -3.02 5.86 -10.99
CA ARG A 45 -2.09 6.96 -11.29
C ARG A 45 -2.39 8.13 -10.39
N GLN A 46 -1.33 8.71 -9.83
CA GLN A 46 -1.46 9.90 -9.01
C GLN A 46 -1.98 11.07 -9.83
N LEU A 47 -3.01 11.75 -9.33
CA LEU A 47 -3.58 12.94 -9.94
C LEU A 47 -2.96 14.18 -9.28
N VAL A 48 -1.91 14.73 -9.89
CA VAL A 48 -1.23 15.98 -9.44
C VAL A 48 -1.15 16.96 -10.59
N GLY A 49 -1.55 18.22 -10.35
CA GLY A 49 -1.51 19.30 -11.33
C GLY A 49 -2.89 19.65 -11.89
N SER A 50 -2.91 20.50 -12.92
CA SER A 50 -4.12 20.93 -13.62
C SER A 50 -4.35 20.10 -14.90
N PRO A 51 -5.61 19.92 -15.34
CA PRO A 51 -5.93 19.34 -16.63
C PRO A 51 -5.13 19.97 -17.80
N PRO A 52 -4.83 19.23 -18.90
CA PRO A 52 -5.41 17.94 -19.26
C PRO A 52 -4.60 16.70 -18.87
N ARG A 53 -3.43 16.83 -18.22
CA ARG A 53 -2.57 15.68 -17.86
C ARG A 53 -2.01 15.77 -16.43
N PRO A 54 -2.86 15.72 -15.39
CA PRO A 54 -2.36 15.61 -14.03
C PRO A 54 -1.87 14.18 -13.80
N THR A 55 -0.58 13.92 -14.03
CA THR A 55 0.02 12.59 -13.79
C THR A 55 1.26 12.75 -12.93
N GLY A 56 1.10 12.45 -11.65
CA GLY A 56 2.21 12.40 -10.70
C GLY A 56 3.04 11.12 -10.87
N PRO A 57 4.21 11.06 -10.19
CA PRO A 57 5.14 9.93 -10.26
C PRO A 57 4.64 8.66 -9.57
N ALA A 58 3.54 8.71 -8.80
CA ALA A 58 3.04 7.55 -8.08
C ALA A 58 2.09 6.68 -8.92
N LYS A 59 2.20 5.35 -8.78
CA LYS A 59 1.43 4.32 -9.48
C LYS A 59 0.77 3.32 -8.53
N SER A 60 -0.18 2.54 -9.05
CA SER A 60 -1.02 1.57 -8.33
C SER A 60 -2.01 2.22 -7.35
N PHE A 61 -2.92 1.42 -6.80
CA PHE A 61 -3.81 1.90 -5.74
C PHE A 61 -3.08 2.36 -4.47
N TRP A 62 -1.87 1.86 -4.23
CA TRP A 62 -1.05 2.22 -3.06
C TRP A 62 -0.05 3.35 -3.35
N GLN A 63 -0.12 3.98 -4.52
CA GLN A 63 0.62 5.19 -4.89
C GLN A 63 2.14 5.08 -4.64
N ALA A 64 2.77 4.08 -5.23
CA ALA A 64 4.21 3.90 -5.15
C ALA A 64 4.96 4.71 -6.20
N GLU A 65 6.00 5.42 -5.75
CA GLU A 65 6.99 6.05 -6.61
C GLU A 65 8.12 5.07 -6.96
N ARG A 66 8.77 5.26 -8.12
CA ARG A 66 9.84 4.38 -8.62
C ARG A 66 11.00 4.20 -7.63
N GLY A 67 11.42 5.28 -6.97
CA GLY A 67 12.48 5.24 -5.94
C GLY A 67 11.97 4.98 -4.52
N GLY A 68 10.66 4.80 -4.35
CA GLY A 68 10.03 4.67 -3.04
C GLY A 68 10.21 3.29 -2.42
N GLY A 69 9.80 3.17 -1.15
CA GLY A 69 9.94 1.93 -0.37
C GLY A 69 9.30 0.71 -1.02
N MET A 70 8.13 0.88 -1.64
CA MET A 70 7.37 -0.23 -2.24
C MET A 70 8.00 -0.78 -3.53
N VAL A 71 8.79 0.02 -4.26
CA VAL A 71 9.43 -0.40 -5.50
C VAL A 71 10.91 -0.71 -5.25
N HIS A 72 11.66 0.27 -4.76
CA HIS A 72 13.09 0.16 -4.55
C HIS A 72 13.43 -0.50 -3.21
N GLY A 73 12.77 -0.06 -2.12
CA GLY A 73 13.12 -0.47 -0.76
C GLY A 73 12.93 -1.97 -0.52
N VAL A 74 11.74 -2.51 -0.83
CA VAL A 74 11.43 -3.94 -0.60
C VAL A 74 12.33 -4.89 -1.39
N ARG A 75 12.87 -4.44 -2.52
CA ARG A 75 13.80 -5.21 -3.36
C ARG A 75 15.16 -5.39 -2.71
N LEU A 76 15.60 -4.41 -1.91
CA LEU A 76 16.93 -4.38 -1.31
C LEU A 76 16.94 -4.72 0.19
N HIS A 77 15.78 -4.66 0.85
CA HIS A 77 15.70 -4.87 2.29
C HIS A 77 15.82 -6.36 2.67
N ALA A 78 16.62 -6.66 3.70
CA ALA A 78 16.95 -8.03 4.09
C ALA A 78 15.71 -8.89 4.44
N ALA A 79 14.70 -8.30 5.08
CA ALA A 79 13.49 -9.03 5.48
C ALA A 79 12.49 -9.30 4.34
N THR A 80 12.66 -8.67 3.17
CA THR A 80 11.63 -8.67 2.10
C THR A 80 12.16 -9.06 0.73
N SER A 81 13.46 -8.86 0.45
CA SER A 81 14.07 -9.05 -0.87
C SER A 81 13.79 -10.42 -1.49
N ALA A 82 13.87 -11.50 -0.70
CA ALA A 82 13.57 -12.85 -1.18
C ALA A 82 12.09 -13.03 -1.57
N ALA A 83 11.16 -12.52 -0.76
CA ALA A 83 9.73 -12.58 -1.06
C ALA A 83 9.35 -11.66 -2.24
N ALA A 84 10.01 -10.50 -2.35
CA ALA A 84 9.86 -9.60 -3.49
C ALA A 84 10.33 -10.27 -4.79
N ALA A 85 11.50 -10.93 -4.77
CA ALA A 85 12.01 -11.69 -5.91
C ALA A 85 11.04 -12.79 -6.36
N HIS A 86 10.42 -13.50 -5.42
CA HIS A 86 9.39 -14.50 -5.73
C HIS A 86 8.17 -13.87 -6.42
N LEU A 87 7.66 -12.74 -5.91
CA LEU A 87 6.57 -12.00 -6.56
C LEU A 87 6.93 -11.64 -7.99
N TYR A 88 8.10 -11.02 -8.21
CA TYR A 88 8.55 -10.64 -9.56
C TYR A 88 8.60 -11.84 -10.51
N GLN A 89 9.14 -12.97 -10.05
CA GLN A 89 9.23 -14.20 -10.84
C GLN A 89 7.84 -14.72 -11.23
N VAL A 90 6.93 -14.87 -10.25
CA VAL A 90 5.57 -15.40 -10.50
C VAL A 90 4.75 -14.46 -11.40
N ARG A 91 4.98 -13.15 -11.28
CA ARG A 91 4.27 -12.13 -12.08
C ARG A 91 4.94 -11.82 -13.42
N GLY A 92 6.08 -12.47 -13.74
CA GLY A 92 6.79 -12.25 -14.99
C GLY A 92 7.41 -10.85 -15.14
N VAL A 93 7.76 -10.21 -14.02
CA VAL A 93 8.29 -8.84 -13.99
C VAL A 93 9.79 -8.86 -13.72
N PRO A 94 10.64 -8.20 -14.53
CA PRO A 94 12.05 -8.05 -14.21
C PRO A 94 12.26 -7.32 -12.88
N ALA A 95 13.20 -7.79 -12.05
CA ALA A 95 13.54 -7.20 -10.76
C ALA A 95 14.34 -5.89 -10.89
N ARG A 96 13.78 -4.90 -11.61
CA ARG A 96 14.35 -3.57 -11.86
C ARG A 96 13.29 -2.53 -11.53
N ASP A 97 13.68 -1.47 -10.83
CA ASP A 97 12.75 -0.45 -10.30
C ASP A 97 11.80 0.10 -11.37
N ALA A 98 12.29 0.39 -12.57
CA ALA A 98 11.45 0.87 -13.68
C ALA A 98 10.42 -0.17 -14.13
N ALA A 99 10.83 -1.44 -14.31
CA ALA A 99 9.92 -2.50 -14.75
C ALA A 99 8.85 -2.83 -13.69
N ILE A 100 9.24 -2.82 -12.42
CA ILE A 100 8.32 -3.01 -11.29
C ILE A 100 7.33 -1.85 -11.22
N TRP A 101 7.83 -0.61 -11.25
CA TRP A 101 7.00 0.59 -11.25
C TRP A 101 6.04 0.59 -12.44
N ASP A 102 6.48 0.20 -13.64
CA ASP A 102 5.61 0.08 -14.81
C ASP A 102 4.54 -0.99 -14.66
N ALA A 103 4.89 -2.16 -14.14
CA ALA A 103 3.95 -3.25 -13.95
C ALA A 103 2.83 -2.93 -12.94
N ILE A 104 3.15 -2.31 -11.81
CA ILE A 104 2.15 -2.05 -10.74
C ILE A 104 1.07 -1.03 -11.12
N GLU A 105 1.19 -0.37 -12.28
CA GLU A 105 0.09 0.42 -12.84
C GLU A 105 -1.11 -0.44 -13.26
N HIS A 106 -0.86 -1.70 -13.60
CA HIS A 106 -1.87 -2.61 -14.16
C HIS A 106 -1.92 -3.98 -13.45
N ASP A 107 -0.89 -4.34 -12.70
CA ASP A 107 -0.84 -5.55 -11.89
C ASP A 107 -1.12 -5.25 -10.42
N ASP A 108 -2.40 -5.26 -10.05
CA ASP A 108 -2.83 -4.98 -8.68
C ASP A 108 -2.39 -6.06 -7.67
N VAL A 109 -2.15 -7.29 -8.14
CA VAL A 109 -1.63 -8.38 -7.29
C VAL A 109 -0.19 -8.10 -6.92
N LEU A 110 0.64 -7.73 -7.90
CA LEU A 110 2.02 -7.31 -7.63
C LEU A 110 2.02 -6.09 -6.71
N ALA A 111 1.20 -5.08 -6.99
CA ALA A 111 1.12 -3.87 -6.18
C ALA A 111 0.75 -4.16 -4.71
N ALA A 112 -0.28 -4.99 -4.48
CA ALA A 112 -0.70 -5.38 -3.14
C ALA A 112 0.39 -6.16 -2.39
N GLY A 113 1.10 -7.06 -3.09
CA GLY A 113 2.20 -7.84 -2.51
C GLY A 113 3.36 -6.96 -2.08
N LEU A 114 3.74 -5.99 -2.92
CA LEU A 114 4.79 -5.03 -2.59
C LEU A 114 4.37 -4.09 -1.46
N ALA A 115 3.12 -3.63 -1.43
CA ALA A 115 2.58 -2.87 -0.32
C ALA A 115 2.66 -3.67 0.99
N ARG A 116 2.33 -4.97 0.95
CA ARG A 116 2.42 -5.86 2.10
C ARG A 116 3.86 -6.04 2.58
N LEU A 117 4.81 -6.15 1.66
CA LEU A 117 6.23 -6.25 1.98
C LEU A 117 6.77 -4.93 2.56
N LEU A 118 6.32 -3.77 2.07
CA LEU A 118 6.69 -2.50 2.67
C LEU A 118 6.24 -2.43 4.14
N LEU A 119 5.01 -2.85 4.44
CA LEU A 119 4.53 -2.97 5.82
C LEU A 119 5.36 -3.98 6.63
N TRP A 120 5.82 -5.08 6.02
CA TRP A 120 6.66 -6.09 6.67
C TRP A 120 8.10 -5.63 6.94
N SER A 121 8.59 -4.62 6.21
CA SER A 121 9.93 -4.07 6.43
C SER A 121 10.02 -3.23 7.71
N ASP A 122 8.89 -2.76 8.26
CA ASP A 122 8.86 -2.12 9.56
C ASP A 122 9.14 -3.16 10.66
N PRO A 123 10.09 -2.91 11.59
CA PRO A 123 10.43 -3.86 12.64
C PRO A 123 9.35 -3.99 13.73
N GLY A 124 8.39 -3.06 13.76
CA GLY A 124 7.26 -3.12 14.68
C GLY A 124 6.29 -4.26 14.32
N ARG A 125 5.54 -4.73 15.32
CA ARG A 125 4.45 -5.68 15.06
C ARG A 125 3.38 -5.00 14.21
N LEU A 126 2.77 -5.77 13.31
CA LEU A 126 1.60 -5.32 12.59
C LEU A 126 0.47 -5.03 13.60
N PRO A 127 -0.20 -3.87 13.54
CA PRO A 127 -1.28 -3.50 14.45
C PRO A 127 -2.40 -4.54 14.46
N LEU A 128 -2.98 -4.77 15.64
CA LEU A 128 -4.10 -5.68 15.79
C LEU A 128 -5.34 -5.13 15.08
N VAL A 129 -6.27 -6.01 14.70
CA VAL A 129 -7.57 -5.60 14.20
C VAL A 129 -8.26 -4.74 15.26
N GLY A 130 -8.72 -3.55 14.87
CA GLY A 130 -9.32 -2.56 15.77
C GLY A 130 -8.34 -1.52 16.36
N ASP A 131 -7.02 -1.73 16.24
CA ASP A 131 -6.01 -0.75 16.66
C ASP A 131 -5.79 0.33 15.57
N GLU A 132 -6.73 1.30 15.50
CA GLU A 132 -6.67 2.41 14.55
C GLU A 132 -5.40 3.26 14.72
N GLU A 133 -5.00 3.54 15.96
CA GLU A 133 -3.89 4.42 16.27
C GLU A 133 -2.54 3.75 15.93
N GLY A 134 -2.38 2.46 16.23
CA GLY A 134 -1.23 1.68 15.77
C GLY A 134 -1.16 1.61 14.24
N ALA A 135 -2.30 1.40 13.57
CA ALA A 135 -2.42 1.38 12.11
C ALA A 135 -2.03 2.72 11.48
N TRP A 136 -2.47 3.83 12.08
CA TRP A 136 -2.11 5.19 11.69
C TRP A 136 -0.60 5.43 11.80
N ARG A 137 -0.01 5.08 12.94
CA ARG A 137 1.44 5.23 13.16
C ARG A 137 2.25 4.39 12.19
N LEU A 138 1.82 3.16 11.90
CA LEU A 138 2.50 2.32 10.91
C LEU A 138 2.44 2.94 9.52
N TYR A 139 1.27 3.44 9.10
CA TYR A 139 1.11 4.14 7.82
C TYR A 139 2.06 5.34 7.72
N LEU A 140 2.13 6.19 8.76
CA LEU A 140 3.04 7.34 8.77
C LEU A 140 4.51 6.94 8.59
N ARG A 141 4.98 5.88 9.26
CA ARG A 141 6.38 5.43 9.17
C ARG A 141 6.73 4.85 7.80
N THR A 142 5.79 4.16 7.18
CA THR A 142 6.01 3.39 5.95
C THR A 142 5.71 4.17 4.68
N TRP A 143 4.64 4.98 4.65
CA TRP A 143 4.25 5.81 3.50
C TRP A 143 4.78 7.24 3.56
N ARG A 144 5.08 7.78 4.75
CA ARG A 144 5.69 9.11 4.96
C ARG A 144 5.03 10.22 4.13
N PRO A 145 3.71 10.44 4.29
CA PRO A 145 2.98 11.40 3.47
C PRO A 145 3.50 12.82 3.72
N GLY A 146 3.81 13.56 2.65
CA GLY A 146 4.39 14.90 2.75
C GLY A 146 3.55 15.91 3.56
N ALA A 147 2.23 15.75 3.59
CA ALA A 147 1.33 16.58 4.40
C ALA A 147 1.53 16.39 5.91
N TYR A 148 2.03 15.24 6.36
CA TYR A 148 2.35 15.02 7.77
C TYR A 148 3.61 15.79 8.17
N ASP A 149 4.70 15.62 7.41
CA ASP A 149 5.99 16.21 7.74
C ASP A 149 6.07 17.71 7.43
N ARG A 150 5.49 18.16 6.32
CA ARG A 150 5.64 19.52 5.77
C ARG A 150 4.36 20.34 5.75
N GLY A 151 3.22 19.75 6.13
CA GLY A 151 1.92 20.40 6.07
C GLY A 151 1.66 21.39 7.20
N THR A 152 0.60 22.18 7.06
CA THR A 152 0.05 23.02 8.12
C THR A 152 -0.67 22.17 9.18
N PRO A 153 -0.97 22.72 10.38
CA PRO A 153 -1.78 22.02 11.37
C PRO A 153 -3.13 21.54 10.83
N ALA A 154 -3.79 22.35 9.99
CA ALA A 154 -5.06 22.01 9.35
C ALA A 154 -4.91 20.82 8.39
N GLN A 155 -3.86 20.81 7.55
CA GLN A 155 -3.59 19.70 6.63
C GLN A 155 -3.29 18.40 7.38
N ARG A 156 -2.56 18.45 8.49
CA ARG A 156 -2.33 17.29 9.35
C ARG A 156 -3.62 16.76 9.98
N ALA A 157 -4.49 17.65 10.47
CA ALA A 157 -5.77 17.28 11.04
C ALA A 157 -6.70 16.63 10.00
N GLU A 158 -6.74 17.17 8.78
CA GLU A 158 -7.49 16.60 7.67
C GLU A 158 -6.98 15.21 7.28
N LEU A 159 -5.66 15.05 7.16
CA LEU A 159 -5.01 13.77 6.86
C LEU A 159 -5.40 12.71 7.90
N ARG A 160 -5.38 13.07 9.19
CA ARG A 160 -5.75 12.19 10.31
C ARG A 160 -7.25 11.85 10.32
N ALA A 161 -8.11 12.82 10.04
CA ALA A 161 -9.55 12.60 9.97
C ALA A 161 -9.93 11.71 8.77
N LYS A 162 -9.25 11.88 7.63
CA LYS A 162 -9.37 11.00 6.46
C LYS A 162 -8.98 9.56 6.81
N TRP A 163 -7.86 9.38 7.53
CA TRP A 163 -7.43 8.06 7.98
C TRP A 163 -8.48 7.36 8.83
N GLY A 164 -9.06 8.03 9.83
CA GLY A 164 -10.06 7.43 10.71
C GLY A 164 -11.27 6.88 9.94
N ARG A 165 -11.78 7.64 8.96
CA ARG A 165 -12.88 7.17 8.09
C ARG A 165 -12.48 5.95 7.25
N ASN A 166 -11.30 6.01 6.64
CA ASN A 166 -10.80 4.93 5.78
C ASN A 166 -10.51 3.64 6.57
N TYR A 167 -9.95 3.77 7.78
CA TYR A 167 -9.71 2.65 8.68
C TYR A 167 -11.01 2.00 9.12
N ALA A 168 -12.01 2.80 9.54
CA ALA A 168 -13.32 2.27 9.92
C ALA A 168 -13.99 1.50 8.77
N GLN A 169 -13.88 2.00 7.54
CA GLN A 169 -14.39 1.33 6.35
C GLN A 169 -13.66 0.00 6.07
N ALA A 170 -12.32 0.00 6.16
CA ALA A 170 -11.52 -1.21 5.98
C ALA A 170 -11.80 -2.26 7.06
N LEU A 171 -11.92 -1.82 8.33
CA LEU A 171 -12.25 -2.68 9.46
C LEU A 171 -13.61 -3.34 9.24
N ALA A 172 -14.64 -2.54 8.95
CA ALA A 172 -15.99 -3.05 8.71
C ALA A 172 -16.05 -4.06 7.55
N GLU A 173 -15.22 -3.91 6.52
CA GLU A 173 -15.18 -4.89 5.42
C GLU A 173 -14.52 -6.21 5.83
N VAL A 174 -13.44 -6.17 6.62
CA VAL A 174 -12.66 -7.36 6.98
C VAL A 174 -13.32 -8.17 8.10
N THR A 175 -14.11 -7.55 8.96
CA THR A 175 -14.79 -8.22 10.08
C THR A 175 -16.24 -8.61 9.78
N ARG A 176 -16.67 -8.51 8.52
CA ARG A 176 -18.00 -8.94 8.07
C ARG A 176 -18.14 -10.45 7.98
#